data_AF-A0A6M0J3C8-F1
#
_entry.id   AF-A0A6M0J3C8-F1
#
_cell.length_a   1.000
_cell.length_b   1.000
_cell.length_c   1.000
_cell.angle_alpha   90.00
_cell.angle_beta   90.00
_cell.angle_gamma   90.00
#
_symmetry.space_group_name_H-M   'P 1'
#
loop_
_entity.id
_entity.type
_entity.pdbx_description
1 polymer ?
#
loop_
_entity_poly.entity_id
_entity_poly.type
_entity_poly.pdbx_seq_one_letter_code
_entity_poly.pdbx_strand_id
1 'polypeptide(L)'
;MTQIPIVRQILSEPDTGLLSYLSQQLQTPSFSHFKSQFGFYVDESCTQVTSVDDSLEIQTILLLTLKLSIIADSQTPSDEAAVHAVEFQELLDAQIIRWSQDNENLLKPISEIKSTFSQLSDIPFHGGYLPGFEIKSQFTIVYSPVTTQLSQSESAQSAKHSPGERTPISGQYEVINSNGKGTGLEVTSTAGNPFPPTSESDQSYRLVDPTKHKNPNR
;
A
#
# COMPACT_ATOMS: atom_id res chain seq x y z
N MET A 1 -0.37 16.56 10.63
CA MET A 1 -0.14 15.15 10.25
C MET A 1 0.86 15.17 9.11
N THR A 2 2.09 14.72 9.36
CA THR A 2 3.16 14.67 8.37
C THR A 2 2.80 13.62 7.31
N GLN A 3 2.70 14.04 6.05
CA GLN A 3 2.51 13.12 4.93
C GLN A 3 3.64 12.09 4.95
N ILE A 4 3.28 10.81 5.07
CA ILE A 4 4.23 9.71 4.94
C ILE A 4 4.62 9.66 3.45
N PRO A 5 5.91 9.70 3.09
CA PRO A 5 6.34 9.56 1.70
C PRO A 5 5.77 8.28 1.08
N ILE A 6 5.23 8.33 -0.15
CA ILE A 6 4.68 7.16 -0.86
C ILE A 6 5.62 5.97 -0.83
N VAL A 7 6.94 6.19 -0.95
CA VAL A 7 7.95 5.13 -0.84
C VAL A 7 7.91 4.40 0.52
N ARG A 8 7.69 5.11 1.63
CA ARG A 8 7.53 4.47 2.95
C ARG A 8 6.25 3.66 3.04
N GLN A 9 5.18 4.11 2.39
CA GLN A 9 3.93 3.36 2.32
C GLN A 9 4.13 2.07 1.50
N ILE A 10 4.74 2.16 0.32
CA ILE A 10 5.01 1.00 -0.53
C ILE A 10 5.91 -0.02 0.18
N LEU A 11 6.91 0.42 0.95
CA LEU A 11 7.88 -0.49 1.56
C LEU A 11 7.47 -0.98 2.95
N SER A 12 6.93 -0.11 3.81
CA SER A 12 6.85 -0.32 5.26
C SER A 12 5.44 -0.20 5.84
N GLU A 13 4.40 0.00 5.01
CA GLU A 13 3.02 0.04 5.52
C GLU A 13 2.65 -1.30 6.18
N PRO A 14 2.03 -1.30 7.38
CA PRO A 14 1.77 -2.52 8.15
C PRO A 14 0.97 -3.61 7.44
N ASP A 15 0.10 -3.25 6.49
CA ASP A 15 -0.80 -4.23 5.84
C ASP A 15 -0.50 -4.43 4.35
N THR A 16 0.02 -3.40 3.67
CA THR A 16 0.20 -3.40 2.21
C THR A 16 1.65 -3.23 1.77
N GLY A 17 2.55 -2.88 2.71
CA GLY A 17 3.95 -2.66 2.42
C GLY A 17 4.68 -3.96 2.11
N LEU A 18 5.62 -3.92 1.17
CA LEU A 18 6.41 -5.08 0.76
C LEU A 18 7.06 -5.80 1.94
N LEU A 19 7.69 -5.07 2.86
CA LEU A 19 8.43 -5.65 3.97
C LEU A 19 7.50 -6.34 4.96
N SER A 20 6.32 -5.75 5.22
CA SER A 20 5.31 -6.38 6.08
C SER A 20 4.75 -7.64 5.42
N TYR A 21 4.41 -7.56 4.13
CA TYR A 21 3.94 -8.70 3.35
C TYR A 21 4.94 -9.86 3.37
N LEU A 22 6.20 -9.60 3.02
CA LEU A 22 7.24 -10.63 3.03
C LEU A 22 7.44 -11.21 4.43
N SER A 23 7.45 -10.35 5.47
CA SER A 23 7.54 -10.83 6.86
C SER A 23 6.40 -11.78 7.22
N GLN A 24 5.18 -11.57 6.71
CA GLN A 24 4.05 -12.47 6.92
C GLN A 24 4.18 -13.76 6.10
N GLN A 25 4.55 -13.66 4.82
CA GLN A 25 4.73 -14.83 3.96
C GLN A 25 5.80 -15.78 4.51
N LEU A 26 6.89 -15.23 5.05
CA LEU A 26 7.97 -16.02 5.62
C LEU A 26 7.58 -16.78 6.90
N GLN A 27 6.45 -16.47 7.53
CA GLN A 27 5.89 -17.24 8.66
C GLN A 27 4.98 -18.39 8.20
N THR A 28 4.70 -18.51 6.89
CA THR A 28 3.81 -19.54 6.36
C THR A 28 4.50 -20.91 6.27
N PRO A 29 3.72 -22.01 6.24
CA PRO A 29 4.28 -23.36 6.11
C PRO A 29 5.14 -23.57 4.85
N SER A 30 4.89 -22.81 3.79
CA SER A 30 5.72 -22.83 2.57
C SER A 30 7.18 -22.48 2.83
N PHE A 31 7.46 -21.74 3.91
CA PHE A 31 8.80 -21.39 4.37
C PHE A 31 9.20 -22.11 5.67
N SER A 32 8.33 -22.96 6.24
CA SER A 32 8.61 -23.63 7.53
C SER A 32 9.61 -24.78 7.45
N HIS A 33 9.92 -25.25 6.24
CA HIS A 33 11.01 -26.21 6.02
C HIS A 33 12.41 -25.61 6.26
N PHE A 34 12.50 -24.29 6.45
CA PHE A 34 13.76 -23.55 6.60
C PHE A 34 13.87 -22.94 8.01
N LYS A 35 14.92 -23.27 8.77
CA LYS A 35 15.28 -22.52 9.99
C LYS A 35 15.85 -21.16 9.57
N SER A 36 15.13 -20.08 9.81
CA SER A 36 15.53 -18.76 9.30
C SER A 36 15.46 -17.67 10.37
N GLN A 37 16.51 -16.85 10.45
CA GLN A 37 16.42 -15.51 11.02
C GLN A 37 16.79 -14.51 9.94
N PHE A 38 15.90 -13.55 9.77
CA PHE A 38 15.98 -12.59 8.68
C PHE A 38 16.41 -11.22 9.19
N GLY A 39 17.29 -10.59 8.42
CA GLY A 39 17.51 -9.14 8.44
C GLY A 39 17.31 -8.63 7.01
N PHE A 40 16.78 -7.41 6.86
CA PHE A 40 16.60 -6.76 5.56
C PHE A 40 17.26 -5.37 5.57
N TYR A 41 17.77 -4.96 4.42
CA TYR A 41 18.26 -3.61 4.15
C TYR A 41 17.81 -3.22 2.74
N VAL A 42 17.46 -1.95 2.54
CA VAL A 42 16.93 -1.40 1.28
C VAL A 42 17.73 -0.15 0.94
N ASP A 43 18.20 0.00 -0.30
CA ASP A 43 18.94 1.20 -0.73
C ASP A 43 18.66 1.60 -2.19
N GLU A 44 18.85 2.90 -2.41
CA GLU A 44 18.90 3.71 -3.64
C GLU A 44 17.63 3.93 -4.49
N SER A 45 17.28 5.22 -4.68
CA SER A 45 16.10 5.71 -5.39
C SER A 45 16.43 6.70 -6.51
N CYS A 46 15.78 6.59 -7.67
CA CYS A 46 15.93 7.53 -8.79
C CYS A 46 14.56 8.07 -9.24
N THR A 47 14.43 9.39 -9.39
CA THR A 47 13.19 10.03 -9.86
C THR A 47 13.38 10.55 -11.28
N GLN A 48 12.46 10.24 -12.18
CA GLN A 48 12.45 10.73 -13.56
C GLN A 48 11.19 11.58 -13.83
N VAL A 49 11.35 12.64 -14.61
CA VAL A 49 10.24 13.55 -15.00
C VAL A 49 10.17 13.55 -16.52
N THR A 50 9.01 13.19 -17.06
CA THR A 50 8.75 13.11 -18.51
C THR A 50 7.60 14.04 -18.86
N SER A 51 7.81 14.95 -19.81
CA SER A 51 6.75 15.79 -20.39
C SER A 51 6.25 15.15 -21.68
N VAL A 52 4.96 14.83 -21.75
CA VAL A 52 4.31 14.34 -22.98
C VAL A 52 3.05 15.17 -23.21
N ASP A 53 2.92 15.78 -24.39
CA ASP A 53 1.73 16.50 -24.87
C ASP A 53 1.08 17.42 -23.82
N ASP A 54 1.80 18.45 -23.38
CA ASP A 54 1.38 19.46 -22.38
C ASP A 54 0.98 18.91 -20.99
N SER A 55 1.22 17.62 -20.74
CA SER A 55 1.04 16.96 -19.44
C SER A 55 2.37 16.52 -18.82
N LEU A 56 2.48 16.66 -17.51
CA LEU A 56 3.63 16.18 -16.74
C LEU A 56 3.29 14.80 -16.16
N GLU A 57 3.91 13.75 -16.69
CA GLU A 57 3.90 12.44 -16.05
C GLU A 57 5.17 12.30 -15.20
N ILE A 58 4.97 12.25 -13.88
CA ILE A 58 6.06 12.01 -12.93
C ILE A 58 6.07 10.53 -12.59
N GLN A 59 7.16 9.85 -12.94
CA GLN A 59 7.36 8.44 -12.64
C GLN A 59 8.66 8.31 -11.82
N THR A 60 8.56 7.71 -10.64
CA THR A 60 9.74 7.36 -9.84
C THR A 60 10.07 5.90 -10.03
N ILE A 61 11.35 5.64 -10.30
CA ILE A 61 11.91 4.32 -10.53
C ILE A 61 12.83 4.01 -9.34
N LEU A 62 12.40 3.10 -8.48
CA LEU A 62 13.16 2.69 -7.31
C LEU A 62 13.79 1.33 -7.57
N LEU A 63 15.13 1.29 -7.51
CA LEU A 63 15.89 0.04 -7.59
C LEU A 63 16.01 -0.52 -6.17
N LEU A 64 15.34 -1.61 -5.91
CA LEU A 64 15.37 -2.27 -4.60
C LEU A 64 16.37 -3.42 -4.64
N THR A 65 17.22 -3.48 -3.62
CA THR A 65 18.09 -4.64 -3.37
C THR A 65 17.72 -5.21 -2.01
N LEU A 66 17.04 -6.36 -2.00
CA LEU A 66 16.75 -7.10 -0.78
C LEU A 66 17.89 -8.05 -0.49
N LYS A 67 18.41 -7.97 0.73
CA LYS A 67 19.43 -8.89 1.24
C LYS A 67 18.80 -9.73 2.35
N LEU A 68 18.92 -11.06 2.23
CA LEU A 68 18.34 -12.02 3.15
C LEU A 68 19.38 -13.06 3.56
N SER A 69 19.36 -13.46 4.83
CA SER A 69 20.21 -14.53 5.35
C SER A 69 19.34 -15.71 5.77
N ILE A 70 19.71 -16.92 5.32
CA ILE A 70 19.03 -18.17 5.69
C ILE A 70 20.04 -19.12 6.34
N ILE A 71 19.61 -19.86 7.37
CA ILE A 71 20.46 -20.79 8.10
C ILE A 71 20.19 -22.20 7.61
N ALA A 72 21.26 -22.93 7.28
CA ALA A 72 21.18 -24.34 6.94
C ALA A 72 21.06 -25.17 8.22
N ASP A 73 20.27 -26.25 8.21
CA ASP A 73 20.32 -27.19 9.32
C ASP A 73 21.69 -27.88 9.35
N SER A 74 22.33 -27.90 10.52
CA SER A 74 23.58 -28.61 10.78
C SER A 74 23.60 -30.07 10.37
N GLN A 75 22.43 -30.72 10.27
CA GLN A 75 22.29 -32.12 9.90
C GLN A 75 22.11 -32.34 8.38
N THR A 76 21.89 -31.28 7.60
CA THR A 76 21.66 -31.38 6.15
C THR A 76 22.99 -31.34 5.39
N PRO A 77 23.26 -32.28 4.48
CA PRO A 77 24.42 -32.23 3.58
C PRO A 77 24.47 -30.92 2.77
N SER A 78 25.67 -30.43 2.47
CA SER A 78 25.86 -29.16 1.76
C SER A 78 25.13 -29.10 0.41
N ASP A 79 25.10 -30.21 -0.35
CA ASP A 79 24.45 -30.24 -1.66
C ASP A 79 22.92 -30.13 -1.54
N GLU A 80 22.34 -30.79 -0.54
CA GLU A 80 20.91 -30.73 -0.25
C GLU A 80 20.52 -29.36 0.31
N ALA A 81 21.37 -28.75 1.15
CA ALA A 81 21.19 -27.40 1.67
C ALA A 81 21.22 -26.34 0.54
N ALA A 82 22.06 -26.54 -0.48
CA ALA A 82 22.10 -25.65 -1.64
C ALA A 82 20.83 -25.76 -2.51
N VAL A 83 20.29 -26.98 -2.69
CA VAL A 83 19.01 -27.19 -3.39
C VAL A 83 17.87 -26.48 -2.66
N HIS A 84 17.81 -26.64 -1.34
CA HIS A 84 16.84 -25.94 -0.49
C HIS A 84 17.00 -24.41 -0.59
N ALA A 85 18.22 -23.88 -0.62
CA ALA A 85 18.46 -22.45 -0.79
C ALA A 85 17.95 -21.92 -2.14
N VAL A 86 18.09 -22.69 -3.22
CA VAL A 86 17.56 -22.34 -4.54
C VAL A 86 16.03 -22.33 -4.54
N GLU A 87 15.40 -23.37 -3.98
CA GLU A 87 13.93 -23.42 -3.84
C GLU A 87 13.40 -22.24 -3.03
N PHE A 88 14.07 -21.88 -1.93
CA PHE A 88 13.73 -20.71 -1.14
C PHE A 88 13.78 -19.42 -1.98
N GLN A 89 14.83 -19.24 -2.79
CA GLN A 89 14.98 -18.07 -3.65
C GLN A 89 13.83 -17.96 -4.65
N GLU A 90 13.44 -19.07 -5.28
CA GLU A 90 12.32 -19.11 -6.23
C GLU A 90 10.99 -18.75 -5.56
N LEU A 91 10.74 -19.27 -4.36
CA LEU A 91 9.56 -18.94 -3.58
C LEU A 91 9.54 -17.46 -3.18
N LEU A 92 10.67 -16.91 -2.75
CA LEU A 92 10.81 -15.49 -2.41
C LEU A 92 10.50 -14.60 -3.60
N ASP A 93 11.09 -14.90 -4.76
CA ASP A 93 10.89 -14.14 -5.99
C ASP A 93 9.42 -14.19 -6.43
N ALA A 94 8.77 -15.35 -6.30
CA ALA A 94 7.34 -15.49 -6.57
C ALA A 94 6.47 -14.62 -5.63
N GLN A 95 6.81 -14.54 -4.34
CA GLN A 95 6.09 -13.66 -3.40
C GLN A 95 6.27 -12.18 -3.74
N ILE A 96 7.48 -11.76 -4.13
CA ILE A 96 7.75 -10.36 -4.54
C ILE A 96 6.90 -9.99 -5.77
N ILE A 97 6.85 -10.88 -6.78
CA ILE A 97 6.03 -10.67 -7.98
C ILE A 97 4.55 -10.58 -7.59
N ARG A 98 4.06 -11.52 -6.79
CA ARG A 98 2.66 -11.55 -6.35
C ARG A 98 2.26 -10.27 -5.63
N TRP A 99 3.05 -9.84 -4.65
CA TRP A 99 2.82 -8.56 -3.96
C TRP A 99 2.74 -7.40 -4.95
N SER A 100 3.61 -7.37 -5.96
CA SER A 100 3.61 -6.27 -6.94
C SER A 100 2.39 -6.26 -7.86
N GLN A 101 1.79 -7.42 -8.11
CA GLN A 101 0.55 -7.54 -8.89
C GLN A 101 -0.67 -7.05 -8.11
N ASP A 102 -0.65 -7.27 -6.79
CA ASP A 102 -1.74 -6.89 -5.89
C ASP A 102 -1.62 -5.44 -5.37
N ASN A 103 -0.49 -4.75 -5.62
CA ASN A 103 -0.24 -3.41 -5.08
C ASN A 103 -0.70 -2.28 -6.01
N GLU A 104 -1.76 -1.58 -5.61
CA GLU A 104 -2.36 -0.47 -6.37
C GLU A 104 -1.48 0.78 -6.50
N ASN A 105 -0.45 0.93 -5.65
CA ASN A 105 0.44 2.10 -5.71
C ASN A 105 1.52 1.99 -6.78
N LEU A 106 1.67 0.80 -7.40
CA LEU A 106 2.63 0.58 -8.47
C LEU A 106 1.99 0.88 -9.83
N LEU A 107 2.70 1.59 -10.69
CA LEU A 107 2.27 1.84 -12.06
C LEU A 107 2.36 0.57 -12.93
N LYS A 108 3.28 -0.34 -12.58
CA LYS A 108 3.51 -1.61 -13.28
C LYS A 108 3.94 -2.68 -12.27
N PRO A 109 3.48 -3.94 -12.44
CA PRO A 109 3.99 -5.05 -11.64
C PRO A 109 5.47 -5.32 -11.97
N ILE A 110 6.17 -5.93 -11.03
CA ILE A 110 7.56 -6.35 -11.22
C ILE A 110 7.58 -7.50 -12.23
N SER A 111 8.32 -7.31 -13.32
CA SER A 111 8.45 -8.32 -14.39
C SER A 111 9.76 -9.10 -14.33
N GLU A 112 10.77 -8.57 -13.65
CA GLU A 112 12.11 -9.16 -13.60
C GLU A 112 12.71 -8.97 -12.21
N ILE A 113 13.29 -10.05 -11.68
CA ILE A 113 14.05 -10.04 -10.43
C ILE A 113 15.41 -10.67 -10.74
N LYS A 114 16.46 -9.92 -10.47
CA LYS A 114 17.83 -10.40 -10.54
C LYS A 114 18.25 -10.92 -9.17
N SER A 115 18.11 -12.23 -8.99
CA SER A 115 18.47 -12.90 -7.75
C SER A 115 19.85 -13.55 -7.83
N THR A 116 20.61 -13.44 -6.76
CA THR A 116 21.90 -14.12 -6.57
C THR A 116 21.92 -14.71 -5.17
N PHE A 117 22.53 -15.88 -5.01
CA PHE A 117 22.75 -16.48 -3.70
C PHE A 117 24.24 -16.78 -3.50
N SER A 118 24.71 -16.69 -2.26
CA SER A 118 26.09 -16.99 -1.91
C SER A 118 26.36 -18.49 -1.87
N GLN A 119 27.64 -18.86 -1.82
CA GLN A 119 28.02 -20.20 -1.38
C GLN A 119 27.72 -20.37 0.13
N LEU A 120 27.71 -21.62 0.59
CA LEU A 120 27.58 -21.94 2.01
C LEU A 120 28.68 -21.24 2.80
N SER A 121 28.29 -20.46 3.80
CA SER A 121 29.21 -19.65 4.60
C SER A 121 28.70 -19.47 6.03
N ASP A 122 29.57 -18.96 6.89
CA ASP A 122 29.24 -18.65 8.28
C ASP A 122 28.47 -17.32 8.37
N ILE A 123 27.16 -17.43 8.64
CA ILE A 123 26.23 -16.31 8.76
C ILE A 123 26.08 -15.93 10.24
N PRO A 124 26.16 -14.64 10.60
CA PRO A 124 25.97 -14.19 11.98
C PRO A 124 24.53 -14.46 12.46
N PHE A 125 24.40 -15.17 13.58
CA PHE A 125 23.12 -15.60 14.15
C PHE A 125 23.21 -15.68 15.68
N HIS A 126 22.31 -14.97 16.39
CA HIS A 126 22.22 -14.97 17.87
C HIS A 126 23.55 -14.84 18.64
N GLY A 127 24.48 -14.02 18.14
CA GLY A 127 25.79 -13.80 18.79
C GLY A 127 26.86 -14.86 18.48
N GLY A 128 26.56 -15.79 17.57
CA GLY A 128 27.53 -16.71 16.96
C GLY A 128 27.45 -16.68 15.44
N TYR A 129 28.09 -17.66 14.80
CA TYR A 129 28.00 -17.86 13.36
C TYR A 129 27.46 -19.26 13.10
N LEU A 130 26.52 -19.38 12.18
CA LEU A 130 25.93 -20.64 11.75
C LEU A 130 26.07 -20.81 10.24
N PRO A 131 26.21 -22.06 9.75
CA PRO A 131 26.26 -22.31 8.32
C PRO A 131 24.95 -21.87 7.66
N GLY A 132 25.07 -21.13 6.56
CA GLY A 132 23.92 -20.56 5.88
C GLY A 132 24.27 -19.91 4.54
N PHE A 133 23.27 -19.28 3.95
CA PHE A 133 23.35 -18.62 2.66
C PHE A 133 22.84 -17.19 2.74
N GLU A 134 23.40 -16.34 1.90
CA GLU A 134 22.97 -14.97 1.68
C GLU A 134 22.30 -14.87 0.31
N ILE A 135 21.03 -14.48 0.29
CA ILE A 135 20.25 -14.24 -0.93
C ILE A 135 20.18 -12.73 -1.15
N LYS A 136 20.43 -12.30 -2.39
CA LYS A 136 20.25 -10.92 -2.84
C LYS A 136 19.29 -10.90 -4.01
N SER A 137 18.11 -10.31 -3.81
CA SER A 137 17.11 -10.11 -4.86
C SER A 137 17.08 -8.63 -5.23
N GLN A 138 17.41 -8.33 -6.48
CA GLN A 138 17.42 -6.96 -7.01
C GLN A 138 16.30 -6.79 -8.04
N PHE A 139 15.47 -5.77 -7.88
CA PHE A 139 14.35 -5.50 -8.78
C PHE A 139 13.95 -4.04 -8.76
N THR A 140 13.19 -3.62 -9.76
CA THR A 140 12.77 -2.23 -9.93
C THR A 140 11.28 -2.12 -9.69
N ILE A 141 10.87 -1.12 -8.91
CA ILE A 141 9.47 -0.70 -8.83
C ILE A 141 9.29 0.66 -9.50
N VAL A 142 8.12 0.85 -10.12
CA VAL A 142 7.76 2.10 -10.80
C VAL A 142 6.47 2.61 -10.19
N TYR A 143 6.48 3.83 -9.66
CA TYR A 143 5.33 4.44 -8.98
C TYR A 143 5.23 5.93 -9.30
N SER A 144 4.06 6.53 -9.12
CA SER A 144 3.89 7.99 -9.21
C SER A 144 4.14 8.62 -7.84
N PRO A 145 5.08 9.58 -7.69
CA PRO A 145 5.32 10.26 -6.42
C PRO A 145 4.29 11.36 -6.14
N VAL A 146 3.42 11.69 -7.10
CA VAL A 146 2.34 12.65 -6.89
C VAL A 146 1.25 11.95 -6.08
N THR A 147 1.25 12.22 -4.78
CA THR A 147 0.06 12.01 -3.95
C THR A 147 -0.98 13.04 -4.37
N THR A 148 -1.67 12.84 -5.49
CA THR A 148 -3.03 13.38 -5.55
C THR A 148 -3.80 12.53 -4.56
N GLN A 149 -4.24 13.13 -3.47
CA GLN A 149 -5.26 12.52 -2.62
C GLN A 149 -6.49 12.23 -3.51
N LEU A 150 -6.54 11.03 -4.05
CA LEU A 150 -7.73 10.41 -4.65
C LEU A 150 -7.99 9.10 -3.93
N SER A 151 -8.02 9.20 -2.60
CA SER A 151 -8.56 8.20 -1.68
C SER A 151 -8.81 8.93 -0.37
N GLN A 152 -10.08 9.28 -0.14
CA GLN A 152 -10.63 10.07 0.98
C GLN A 152 -10.64 11.61 0.85
N SER A 153 -10.94 12.13 -0.35
CA SER A 153 -11.61 13.45 -0.49
C SER A 153 -12.21 13.71 -1.87
N GLU A 154 -12.77 12.69 -2.54
CA GLU A 154 -13.67 12.89 -3.70
C GLU A 154 -14.88 11.94 -3.65
N SER A 155 -15.48 11.81 -2.46
CA SER A 155 -16.90 11.43 -2.33
C SER A 155 -17.69 12.40 -1.44
N ALA A 156 -17.10 13.57 -1.14
CA ALA A 156 -17.79 14.70 -0.52
C ALA A 156 -17.93 15.90 -1.48
N GLN A 157 -17.78 15.67 -2.79
CA GLN A 157 -18.12 16.67 -3.79
C GLN A 157 -19.05 16.04 -4.83
N SER A 158 -20.34 16.38 -4.69
CA SER A 158 -21.47 16.03 -5.57
C SER A 158 -22.24 14.72 -5.34
N ALA A 159 -22.15 14.08 -4.17
CA ALA A 159 -23.21 13.16 -3.77
C ALA A 159 -24.50 13.99 -3.55
N LYS A 160 -25.38 14.00 -4.55
CA LYS A 160 -26.71 14.63 -4.47
C LYS A 160 -27.59 13.72 -3.62
N HIS A 161 -27.97 14.15 -2.43
CA HIS A 161 -28.90 13.38 -1.60
C HIS A 161 -30.35 13.71 -1.95
N SER A 162 -31.18 12.68 -2.04
CA SER A 162 -32.59 12.84 -2.39
C SER A 162 -33.43 13.19 -1.15
N PRO A 163 -34.55 13.92 -1.32
CA PRO A 163 -35.53 14.10 -0.26
C PRO A 163 -35.99 12.73 0.30
N GLY A 164 -36.05 12.58 1.61
CA GLY A 164 -36.41 11.32 2.27
C GLY A 164 -35.29 10.27 2.39
N GLU A 165 -34.13 10.48 1.76
CA GLU A 165 -32.94 9.65 1.99
C GLU A 165 -32.42 9.85 3.43
N ARG A 166 -31.83 8.81 4.03
CA ARG A 166 -31.24 8.94 5.36
C ARG A 166 -29.97 9.78 5.29
N THR A 167 -29.89 10.78 6.16
CA THR A 167 -28.74 11.68 6.26
C THR A 167 -27.50 10.90 6.71
N PRO A 168 -26.40 10.90 5.94
CA PRO A 168 -25.21 10.13 6.29
C PRO A 168 -24.42 10.77 7.45
N ILE A 169 -24.38 12.10 7.51
CA ILE A 169 -23.57 12.86 8.49
C ILE A 169 -24.37 14.05 8.99
N SER A 170 -24.29 14.37 10.29
CA SER A 170 -24.92 15.56 10.84
C SER A 170 -24.25 16.82 10.30
N GLY A 171 -25.02 17.81 9.84
CA GLY A 171 -24.46 19.04 9.28
C GLY A 171 -25.50 19.93 8.62
N GLN A 172 -25.04 21.03 8.05
CA GLN A 172 -25.80 21.90 7.17
C GLN A 172 -25.64 21.46 5.72
N TYR A 173 -26.75 21.39 5.01
CA TYR A 173 -26.86 20.96 3.63
C TYR A 173 -27.54 22.07 2.82
N GLU A 174 -26.96 22.43 1.69
CA GLU A 174 -27.59 23.35 0.73
C GLU A 174 -28.50 22.57 -0.22
N VAL A 175 -29.66 23.15 -0.52
CA VAL A 175 -30.57 22.67 -1.56
C VAL A 175 -30.01 23.08 -2.91
N ILE A 176 -29.81 22.10 -3.79
CA ILE A 176 -29.34 22.28 -5.15
C ILE A 176 -30.42 21.87 -6.14
N ASN A 177 -30.53 22.58 -7.26
CA ASN A 177 -31.40 22.19 -8.37
C ASN A 177 -30.78 21.04 -9.17
N SER A 178 -31.52 20.50 -10.14
CA SER A 178 -31.09 19.41 -11.02
C SER A 178 -29.73 19.68 -11.69
N ASN A 179 -29.47 20.96 -12.00
CA ASN A 179 -28.23 21.47 -12.60
C ASN A 179 -27.05 21.60 -11.60
N GLY A 180 -27.23 21.25 -10.33
CA GLY A 180 -26.18 21.33 -9.29
C GLY A 180 -25.88 22.73 -8.76
N LYS A 181 -26.65 23.74 -9.19
CA LYS A 181 -26.59 25.10 -8.64
C LYS A 181 -27.39 25.18 -7.34
N GLY A 182 -26.80 25.82 -6.33
CA GLY A 182 -27.45 26.12 -5.06
C GLY A 182 -28.63 27.06 -5.25
N THR A 183 -29.73 26.78 -4.54
CA THR A 183 -30.89 27.67 -4.48
C THR A 183 -30.73 28.78 -3.44
N GLY A 184 -29.65 28.73 -2.65
CA GLY A 184 -29.42 29.59 -1.49
C GLY A 184 -30.22 29.19 -0.25
N LEU A 185 -30.97 28.07 -0.30
CA LEU A 185 -31.66 27.49 0.84
C LEU A 185 -30.76 26.45 1.51
N GLU A 186 -30.60 26.54 2.82
CA GLU A 186 -29.82 25.60 3.62
C GLU A 186 -30.73 24.92 4.66
N VAL A 187 -30.52 23.62 4.86
CA VAL A 187 -31.20 22.80 5.85
C VAL A 187 -30.18 22.15 6.77
N THR A 188 -30.47 22.14 8.06
CA THR A 188 -29.66 21.35 9.01
C THR A 188 -30.29 19.97 9.12
N SER A 189 -29.49 18.93 8.90
CA SER A 189 -29.92 17.55 9.11
C SER A 189 -29.00 16.82 10.06
N THR A 190 -29.56 15.85 10.78
CA THR A 190 -28.83 15.03 11.75
C THR A 190 -28.68 13.62 11.18
N ALA A 191 -27.51 13.01 11.40
CA ALA A 191 -27.20 11.68 10.89
C ALA A 191 -28.29 10.66 11.28
N GLY A 192 -28.72 9.85 10.32
CA GLY A 192 -29.75 8.83 10.49
C GLY A 192 -31.20 9.31 10.28
N ASN A 193 -31.47 10.62 10.32
CA ASN A 193 -32.80 11.16 10.02
C ASN A 193 -33.02 11.36 8.52
N PRO A 194 -34.26 11.21 8.02
CA PRO A 194 -34.57 11.46 6.62
C PRO A 194 -34.41 12.95 6.29
N PHE A 195 -33.87 13.28 5.12
CA PHE A 195 -33.84 14.65 4.64
C PHE A 195 -35.25 15.23 4.48
N PRO A 196 -35.46 16.53 4.78
CA PRO A 196 -36.76 17.15 4.63
C PRO A 196 -37.22 17.14 3.16
N PRO A 197 -38.53 17.20 2.90
CA PRO A 197 -39.04 17.33 1.53
C PRO A 197 -38.59 18.67 0.92
N THR A 198 -38.17 18.64 -0.34
CA THR A 198 -37.86 19.84 -1.12
C THR A 198 -39.13 20.46 -1.70
N SER A 199 -39.08 21.74 -2.05
CA SER A 199 -40.23 22.45 -2.63
C SER A 199 -40.51 22.04 -4.09
N GLU A 200 -39.47 21.61 -4.82
CA GLU A 200 -39.59 21.11 -6.20
C GLU A 200 -39.09 19.66 -6.30
N SER A 201 -39.61 18.92 -7.27
CA SER A 201 -39.36 17.48 -7.47
C SER A 201 -37.93 17.14 -7.87
N ASP A 202 -37.22 18.08 -8.51
CA ASP A 202 -35.88 17.83 -9.07
C ASP A 202 -34.77 18.51 -8.27
N GLN A 203 -35.01 18.75 -6.98
CA GLN A 203 -34.06 19.31 -6.03
C GLN A 203 -33.38 18.21 -5.20
N SER A 204 -32.16 18.49 -4.75
CA SER A 204 -31.36 17.57 -3.93
C SER A 204 -30.56 18.33 -2.88
N TYR A 205 -29.92 17.62 -1.97
CA TYR A 205 -29.11 18.20 -0.90
C TYR A 205 -27.62 17.93 -1.14
N ARG A 206 -26.79 18.93 -0.83
CA ARG A 206 -25.33 18.83 -0.81
C ARG A 206 -24.80 19.31 0.52
N LEU A 207 -23.94 18.52 1.17
CA LEU A 207 -23.33 18.90 2.44
C LEU A 207 -22.45 20.15 2.25
N VAL A 208 -22.69 21.17 3.07
CA VAL A 208 -21.92 22.43 3.09
C VAL A 208 -21.04 22.49 4.33
N ASP A 209 -21.62 22.24 5.51
CA ASP A 209 -20.90 22.32 6.78
C ASP A 209 -21.19 21.11 7.67
N PRO A 210 -20.27 20.13 7.79
CA PRO A 210 -20.43 19.01 8.70
C PRO A 210 -20.30 19.44 10.16
N THR A 211 -21.26 19.02 10.99
CA THR A 211 -21.18 19.19 12.45
C THR A 211 -20.07 18.31 13.01
N LYS A 212 -19.04 18.94 13.59
CA LYS A 212 -17.92 18.23 14.22
C LYS A 212 -18.31 17.76 15.62
N HIS A 213 -18.44 16.44 15.80
CA HIS A 213 -18.55 15.84 17.13
C HIS A 213 -17.17 15.63 17.74
N LYS A 214 -16.94 16.15 18.96
CA LYS A 214 -15.71 15.93 19.72
C LYS A 214 -15.77 14.50 20.26
N ASN A 215 -14.93 13.59 19.74
CA ASN A 215 -14.78 12.24 20.31
C ASN A 215 -14.49 12.34 21.81
N PRO A 216 -15.24 11.64 22.69
CA PRO A 216 -14.91 11.51 24.09
C PRO A 216 -13.94 10.33 24.23
N ASN A 217 -12.68 10.52 23.85
CA ASN A 217 -11.62 9.60 24.25
C ASN A 217 -10.51 10.43 24.92
N ARG A 218 -10.72 10.68 26.21
CA ARG A 218 -9.70 11.02 27.19
C ARG A 218 -9.84 10.04 28.35
#